data_AF-A0A2S7S040-F1
#
_entry.id   AF-A0A2S7S040-F1
#
_cell.length_a   1.000
_cell.length_b   1.000
_cell.length_c   1.000
_cell.angle_alpha   90.00
_cell.angle_beta   90.00
_cell.angle_gamma   90.00
#
_symmetry.space_group_name_H-M   'P 1'
#
loop_
_entity.id
_entity.type
_entity.pdbx_description
1 polymer ?
#
loop_
_entity_poly.entity_id
_entity_poly.type
_entity_poly.pdbx_seq_one_letter_code
_entity_poly.pdbx_strand_id
1 'polypeptide(L)' 'MKTINTHFETVIITAYIAKQEIALLTKSGKHYQGKIQSMMTEEGFYVNDQFIYWTELATIDLKEEYFHFWQHVMTKTS' A
#
# COMPACT_ATOMS: atom_id res chain seq x y z
N MET A 1 1.34 -18.65 2.88
CA MET A 1 2.31 -17.53 2.86
C MET A 1 2.26 -16.70 1.58
N LYS A 2 2.11 -17.27 0.37
CA LYS A 2 2.04 -16.50 -0.89
C LYS A 2 0.86 -15.51 -0.95
N THR A 3 -0.34 -15.91 -0.52
CA THR A 3 -1.57 -15.11 -0.64
C THR A 3 -1.55 -13.80 0.16
N ILE A 4 -0.89 -13.78 1.32
CA ILE A 4 -0.80 -12.58 2.17
C ILE A 4 0.12 -11.55 1.52
N ASN A 5 1.25 -11.97 0.92
CA ASN A 5 2.13 -11.07 0.19
C ASN A 5 1.41 -10.49 -1.04
N THR A 6 0.68 -11.32 -1.79
CA THR A 6 -0.13 -10.86 -2.93
C THR A 6 -1.21 -9.84 -2.51
N HIS A 7 -1.81 -10.02 -1.33
CA HIS A 7 -2.76 -9.04 -0.79
C HIS A 7 -2.08 -7.69 -0.50
N PHE A 8 -0.93 -7.69 0.17
CA PHE A 8 -0.19 -6.46 0.44
C PHE A 8 0.29 -5.77 -0.83
N GLU A 9 0.87 -6.51 -1.78
CA GLU A 9 1.27 -5.99 -3.09
C GLU A 9 0.10 -5.29 -3.79
N THR A 10 -1.07 -5.94 -3.83
CA THR A 10 -2.28 -5.37 -4.45
C THR A 10 -2.66 -4.05 -3.78
N VAL A 11 -2.74 -4.01 -2.45
CA VAL A 11 -3.13 -2.81 -1.69
C VAL A 11 -2.13 -1.67 -1.88
N ILE A 12 -0.83 -1.96 -1.92
CA ILE A 12 0.20 -0.94 -2.11
C ILE A 12 0.13 -0.36 -3.53
N ILE A 13 -0.05 -1.20 -4.55
CA ILE A 13 -0.20 -0.77 -5.94
C ILE A 13 -1.47 0.09 -6.11
N THR A 14 -2.59 -0.32 -5.54
CA THR A 14 -3.85 0.44 -5.65
C THR A 14 -3.78 1.77 -4.88
N ALA A 15 -3.11 1.81 -3.72
CA ALA A 15 -2.90 3.04 -2.98
C ALA A 15 -2.01 4.03 -3.76
N TYR A 16 -0.97 3.52 -4.44
CA TYR A 16 -0.15 4.31 -5.36
C TYR A 16 -0.97 4.93 -6.48
N ILE A 17 -1.80 4.13 -7.18
CA ILE A 17 -2.67 4.60 -8.28
C ILE A 17 -3.63 5.68 -7.77
N ALA A 18 -4.22 5.47 -6.60
CA ALA A 18 -5.14 6.41 -5.96
C ALA A 18 -4.43 7.67 -5.40
N LYS A 19 -3.10 7.73 -5.44
CA LYS A 19 -2.25 8.79 -4.86
C LYS A 19 -2.55 9.05 -3.38
N GLN A 20 -2.96 8.01 -2.67
CA GLN A 20 -3.36 8.08 -1.26
C GLN A 20 -2.15 7.93 -0.35
N GLU A 21 -2.24 8.60 0.80
CA GLU A 21 -1.30 8.40 1.90
C GLU A 21 -1.74 7.15 2.68
N ILE A 22 -0.76 6.34 3.09
CA ILE A 22 -1.01 5.13 3.86
C ILE A 22 -0.18 5.11 5.14
N ALA A 23 -0.63 4.35 6.12
CA ALA A 23 0.16 4.00 7.30
C ALA A 23 0.47 2.50 7.29
N LEU A 24 1.68 2.14 7.70
CA LEU A 24 2.19 0.78 7.67
C LEU A 24 2.79 0.42 9.02
N LEU A 25 2.60 -0.83 9.41
CA LEU A 25 3.31 -1.45 10.52
C LEU A 25 4.11 -2.64 10.01
N THR A 26 5.41 -2.66 10.33
CA THR A 26 6.27 -3.80 10.06
C THR A 26 6.23 -4.82 11.20
N LYS A 27 6.63 -6.05 10.91
CA LYS A 27 6.77 -7.14 11.90
C LYS A 27 7.77 -6.81 13.01
N SER A 28 8.71 -5.90 12.77
CA SER A 28 9.64 -5.41 13.80
C SER A 28 9.06 -4.27 14.65
N GLY A 29 7.80 -3.88 14.44
CA GLY A 29 7.14 -2.80 15.16
C GLY A 29 7.45 -1.39 14.64
N LYS A 30 8.14 -1.23 13.51
CA LYS A 30 8.36 0.10 12.91
C LYS A 30 7.11 0.57 12.19
N HIS A 31 6.77 1.83 12.41
CA HIS A 31 5.67 2.51 11.74
C HIS A 31 6.19 3.41 10.62
N TYR A 32 5.52 3.37 9.48
CA TYR A 32 5.77 4.26 8.35
C TYR A 32 4.48 4.94 7.94
N GLN A 33 4.55 6.20 7.55
CA GLN A 33 3.42 6.94 7.00
C GLN A 33 3.89 7.80 5.83
N GLY A 34 3.14 7.74 4.74
CA GLY A 34 3.45 8.54 3.56
C GLY A 34 2.81 8.03 2.30
N LYS A 35 3.31 8.55 1.17
CA LYS A 35 2.87 8.13 -0.16
C LYS A 35 3.82 7.09 -0.72
N ILE A 36 3.23 6.17 -1.44
CA ILE A 36 3.96 5.17 -2.20
C ILE A 36 4.64 5.84 -3.40
N GLN A 37 5.92 5.54 -3.61
CA GLN A 37 6.65 6.01 -4.79
C GLN A 37 6.42 5.10 -5.99
N SER A 38 6.69 5.63 -7.19
CA SER A 38 6.60 4.89 -8.45
C SER A 38 7.60 3.74 -8.57
N MET A 39 8.71 3.81 -7.82
CA MET A 39 9.74 2.77 -7.82
C MET A 39 9.31 1.61 -6.92
N MET A 40 8.87 0.52 -7.54
CA MET A 40 8.57 -0.76 -6.90
C MET A 40 9.41 -1.86 -7.53
N THR A 41 9.76 -2.86 -6.74
CA THR A 41 10.58 -4.00 -7.15
C THR A 41 9.93 -5.30 -6.68
N GLU A 42 10.45 -6.43 -7.14
CA GLU A 42 10.01 -7.74 -6.66
C GLU A 42 10.25 -7.95 -5.17
N GLU A 43 11.20 -7.22 -4.57
CA GLU A 43 11.57 -7.35 -3.16
C GLU A 43 10.79 -6.42 -2.23
N GLY A 44 10.35 -5.27 -2.75
CA GLY A 44 9.71 -4.24 -1.95
C GLY A 44 9.36 -2.98 -2.72
N PHE A 45 9.04 -1.94 -1.95
CA PHE A 45 8.57 -0.66 -2.46
C PHE A 45 9.09 0.47 -1.57
N TYR A 46 8.92 1.71 -2.04
CA TYR A 46 9.32 2.89 -1.29
C TYR A 46 8.11 3.64 -0.76
N VAL A 47 8.19 4.03 0.52
CA VAL A 47 7.32 5.04 1.14
C VAL A 47 8.17 6.25 1.44
N ASN A 48 7.83 7.39 0.84
CA ASN A 48 8.73 8.55 0.81
C ASN A 48 10.12 8.10 0.29
N ASP A 49 11.19 8.23 1.08
CA ASP A 49 12.55 7.81 0.70
C ASP A 49 13.00 6.49 1.36
N GLN A 50 12.08 5.76 2.01
CA GLN A 50 12.40 4.54 2.76
C GLN A 50 11.93 3.29 2.02
N PHE A 51 12.87 2.36 1.79
CA PHE A 51 12.56 1.05 1.21
C PHE A 51 11.99 0.11 2.26
N ILE A 52 10.91 -0.59 1.90
CA ILE A 52 10.22 -1.56 2.75
C ILE A 52 10.09 -2.86 1.96
N TYR A 53 10.58 -3.95 2.56
CA TYR A 53 10.44 -5.29 1.98
C TYR A 53 9.02 -5.81 2.16
N TRP A 54 8.48 -6.49 1.14
CA TRP A 54 7.16 -7.12 1.22
C TRP A 54 7.05 -8.10 2.40
N THR A 55 8.16 -8.79 2.69
CA THR A 55 8.27 -9.79 3.75
C THR A 55 8.25 -9.18 5.16
N GLU A 56 8.52 -7.88 5.31
CA GLU A 56 8.55 -7.18 6.59
C GLU A 56 7.19 -6.60 6.99
N LEU A 57 6.22 -6.52 6.08
CA LEU A 57 4.89 -5.99 6.37
C LEU A 57 4.10 -6.87 7.34
N ALA A 58 3.51 -6.25 8.35
CA ALA A 58 2.56 -6.88 9.26
C ALA A 58 1.13 -6.43 8.95
N THR A 59 0.90 -5.12 8.83
CA THR A 59 -0.42 -4.53 8.53
C THR A 59 -0.29 -3.25 7.70
N ILE A 60 -1.38 -2.92 7.00
CA ILE A 60 -1.57 -1.67 6.25
C ILE A 60 -2.85 -1.04 6.76
N ASP A 61 -2.76 0.21 7.20
CA ASP A 61 -3.92 1.03 7.55
C ASP A 61 -4.20 2.02 6.42
N LEU A 62 -5.38 1.85 5.81
CA LEU A 62 -5.88 2.69 4.74
C LEU A 62 -6.86 3.70 5.32
N LYS A 63 -6.71 4.96 4.92
CA LYS A 63 -7.68 6.01 5.28
C LYS A 63 -8.97 5.86 4.49
N GLU A 64 -10.05 6.44 5.00
CA GLU A 64 -11.38 6.36 4.39
C GLU A 64 -11.39 6.87 2.93
N GLU A 65 -10.54 7.85 2.60
CA GLU A 65 -10.46 8.40 1.24
C GLU A 65 -10.06 7.36 0.19
N TYR A 66 -9.31 6.33 0.57
CA TYR A 66 -8.99 5.21 -0.32
C TYR A 66 -10.25 4.47 -0.80
N PHE A 67 -11.18 4.21 0.11
CA PHE A 67 -12.41 3.48 -0.22
C PHE A 67 -13.36 4.35 -1.07
N HIS A 68 -13.46 5.64 -0.75
CA HIS A 68 -14.22 6.61 -1.55
C HIS A 68 -13.69 6.71 -2.98
N PHE A 69 -12.36 6.71 -3.17
CA PHE A 69 -11.75 6.70 -4.50
C PHE A 69 -12.20 5.49 -5.32
N TRP A 70 -12.12 4.28 -4.75
CA TRP A 70 -12.49 3.07 -5.47
C TRP A 70 -13.97 2.96 -5.75
N GLN A 71 -14.83 3.39 -4.81
CA GLN A 71 -16.26 3.46 -5.06
C GLN A 71 -16.57 4.37 -6.26
N HIS A 72 -15.91 5.53 -6.36
CA HIS A 72 -16.07 6.45 -7.48
C HIS A 72 -15.59 5.85 -8.81
N VAL A 73 -14.44 5.18 -8.84
CA VAL A 73 -13.92 4.52 -10.05
C VAL A 73 -14.88 3.43 -10.52
N MET A 74 -15.29 2.55 -9.61
CA MET A 74 -16.14 1.39 -9.94
C MET A 74 -17.54 1.80 -10.40
N THR A 75 -18.11 2.87 -9.84
CA THR A 75 -19.45 3.36 -10.20
C THR A 75 -19.49 4.15 -11.50
N LYS A 76 -18.36 4.70 -11.97
CA LYS A 76 -18.26 5.39 -13.26
C LYS A 76 -18.11 4.47 -14.46
N THR A 77 -17.79 3.20 -14.24
CA THR A 77 -17.67 2.16 -15.26
C THR A 77 -18.92 1.30 -15.43
N SER A 78 -19.99 1.60 -14.70
CA SER A 78 -21.29 0.92 -14.75
C SER A 78 -22.27 1.60 -15.70
#